data_AF-A0A932NEC0-F1
#
_entry.id   AF-A0A932NEC0-F1
#
_cell.length_a   1.000
_cell.length_b   1.000
_cell.length_c   1.000
_cell.angle_alpha   90.00
_cell.angle_beta   90.00
_cell.angle_gamma   90.00
#
_symmetry.space_group_name_H-M   'P 1'
#
loop_
_entity.id
_entity.type
_entity.pdbx_description
1 polymer ?
#
loop_
_entity_poly.entity_id
_entity_poly.type
_entity_poly.pdbx_seq_one_letter_code
_entity_poly.pdbx_strand_id
1 'polypeptide(L)' 'MSDTQSTNPNDYEILIRRYDNGANYASYCPQLAIMIKGTAHEEVENLMKEHILQHIATLTTEKNDTLPA' A
#
# COMPACT_ATOMS: atom_id res chain seq x y z
N MET A 1 -18.58 6.27 -5.27
CA MET A 1 -17.17 6.33 -5.70
C MET A 1 -16.39 5.58 -4.64
N SER A 2 -15.50 4.68 -5.02
CA SER A 2 -14.98 3.64 -4.13
C SER A 2 -13.99 4.22 -3.12
N ASP A 3 -14.50 4.61 -1.95
CA ASP A 3 -13.70 4.93 -0.77
C ASP A 3 -13.05 3.64 -0.24
N THR A 4 -11.90 3.25 -0.79
CA THR A 4 -11.05 2.18 -0.23
C THR A 4 -10.30 2.68 1.00
N GLN A 5 -11.03 3.18 2.01
CA GLN A 5 -10.50 3.49 3.35
C GLN A 5 -10.59 2.25 4.25
N SER A 6 -10.30 1.07 3.71
CA SER A 6 -10.28 -0.16 4.50
C SER A 6 -9.12 -0.08 5.47
N THR A 7 -9.37 -0.20 6.77
CA THR A 7 -8.31 -0.24 7.80
C THR A 7 -7.67 -1.61 7.92
N ASN A 8 -8.10 -2.58 7.11
CA ASN A 8 -7.54 -3.92 7.09
C ASN A 8 -6.40 -3.99 6.08
N PRO A 9 -5.17 -4.37 6.48
CA PRO A 9 -4.06 -4.52 5.54
C PRO A 9 -4.30 -5.61 4.50
N ASN A 10 -5.17 -6.59 4.79
CA ASN A 10 -5.55 -7.66 3.86
C ASN A 10 -6.49 -7.22 2.74
N ASP A 11 -7.14 -6.06 2.85
CA ASP A 11 -7.97 -5.49 1.78
C ASP A 11 -7.12 -4.85 0.67
N TYR A 12 -5.82 -4.64 0.93
CA TYR A 12 -4.90 -4.04 -0.03
C TYR A 12 -4.22 -5.13 -0.85
N GLU A 13 -4.42 -5.09 -2.16
CA GLU A 13 -3.74 -5.97 -3.08
C GLU A 13 -2.38 -5.39 -3.48
N ILE A 14 -1.35 -6.23 -3.40
CA ILE A 14 0.02 -5.90 -3.80
C ILE A 14 0.33 -6.68 -5.08
N LEU A 15 0.26 -6.01 -6.22
CA LEU A 15 0.56 -6.61 -7.53
C LEU A 15 2.03 -6.39 -7.88
N ILE A 16 2.85 -7.43 -7.70
CA ILE A 16 4.27 -7.36 -8.07
C ILE A 16 4.48 -7.98 -9.44
N ARG A 17 5.03 -7.18 -10.36
CA ARG A 17 5.44 -7.63 -11.70
C ARG A 17 6.93 -7.39 -11.91
N ARG A 18 7.60 -8.36 -12.50
CA ARG A 18 8.93 -8.16 -13.09
C ARG A 18 8.74 -7.67 -14.52
N TYR A 19 9.33 -6.53 -14.87
CA TYR A 19 9.08 -5.88 -16.16
C TYR A 19 10.31 -5.78 -17.06
N ASP A 20 11.45 -6.32 -16.62
CA ASP A 20 12.70 -6.22 -17.35
C ASP A 20 13.51 -7.53 -17.24
N ASN A 21 14.37 -7.78 -18.24
CA ASN A 21 15.32 -8.90 -18.19
C ASN A 21 16.37 -8.73 -17.07
N GLY A 22 16.47 -7.55 -16.45
CA GLY A 22 17.25 -7.30 -15.23
C GLY A 22 16.52 -7.69 -13.93
N ALA A 23 17.04 -7.22 -12.79
CA ALA A 23 16.45 -7.43 -11.47
C ALA A 23 15.32 -6.43 -11.15
N ASN A 24 14.69 -5.80 -12.15
CA ASN A 24 13.73 -4.73 -11.88
C ASN A 24 12.31 -5.28 -11.60
N TYR A 25 11.79 -4.97 -10.42
CA TYR A 25 10.45 -5.29 -9.97
C TYR A 25 9.63 -4.01 -9.81
N ALA A 26 8.33 -4.11 -10.09
CA ALA A 26 7.38 -3.05 -9.80
C ALA A 26 6.23 -3.64 -9.00
N SER A 27 5.91 -3.02 -7.87
CA SER A 27 4.73 -3.27 -7.06
C SER A 27 3.68 -2.21 -7.35
N TYR A 28 2.43 -2.62 -7.53
CA TYR A 28 1.30 -1.72 -7.78
C TYR A 28 0.15 -2.08 -6.86
N CYS A 29 -0.42 -1.10 -6.19
CA CYS A 29 -1.64 -1.26 -5.39
C CYS A 29 -2.76 -0.42 -6.01
N PRO A 30 -3.78 -1.05 -6.59
CA PRO A 30 -4.90 -0.32 -7.19
C PRO A 30 -5.72 0.47 -6.17
N GLN A 31 -5.78 0.02 -4.92
CA GLN A 31 -6.55 0.63 -3.82
C GLN A 31 -5.99 2.00 -3.43
N LEU A 32 -4.66 2.13 -3.41
CA LEU A 32 -3.97 3.38 -3.11
C LEU A 32 -3.58 4.15 -4.37
N ALA A 33 -3.74 3.55 -5.56
CA ALA A 33 -3.20 4.03 -6.82
C ALA A 33 -1.69 4.35 -6.75
N ILE A 34 -0.95 3.58 -5.94
CA ILE A 34 0.50 3.74 -5.73
C ILE A 34 1.25 2.67 -6.52
N MET A 35 2.36 3.09 -7.16
CA MET A 35 3.31 2.21 -7.82
C MET A 35 4.71 2.40 -7.24
N ILE A 36 5.30 1.33 -6.73
CA ILE A 36 6.67 1.28 -6.23
C ILE A 36 7.51 0.49 -7.23
N LYS A 37 8.73 0.95 -7.51
CA LYS A 37 9.69 0.25 -8.38
C LYS A 37 10.94 -0.01 -7.57
N GLY A 38 11.52 -1.20 -7.71
CA GLY A 38 12.70 -1.61 -6.97
C GLY A 38 13.47 -2.69 -7.71
N THR A 39 14.51 -3.19 -7.06
CA THR A 39 15.46 -4.14 -7.67
C THR A 39 15.36 -5.55 -7.08
N ALA A 40 14.51 -5.73 -6.08
CA ALA A 40 14.18 -7.03 -5.53
C ALA A 40 12.68 -7.17 -5.30
N HIS A 41 12.18 -8.40 -5.43
CA HIS A 41 10.79 -8.73 -5.15
C HIS A 41 10.41 -8.39 -3.71
N GLU A 42 11.25 -8.81 -2.75
CA GLU A 42 11.03 -8.59 -1.32
C GLU A 42 11.09 -7.11 -0.95
N GLU A 43 11.98 -6.34 -1.59
CA GLU A 43 12.10 -4.89 -1.38
C GLU A 43 10.81 -4.16 -1.76
N VAL A 44 10.29 -4.40 -2.98
CA VAL A 44 9.06 -3.75 -3.43
C VAL A 44 7.82 -4.24 -2.68
N GLU A 45 7.84 -5.48 -2.16
CA GLU A 45 6.78 -6.01 -1.32
C GLU A 45 6.77 -5.33 0.05
N ASN A 46 7.92 -5.26 0.72
CA ASN A 46 8.07 -4.67 2.04
C ASN A 46 7.72 -3.18 2.03
N LEU A 47 8.22 -2.43 1.05
CA LEU A 47 7.87 -1.02 0.88
C LEU A 47 6.36 -0.82 0.71
N MET A 48 5.70 -1.69 -0.06
CA MET A 48 4.26 -1.59 -0.26
C MET A 48 3.49 -1.88 1.03
N LYS A 49 3.89 -2.92 1.77
CA LYS A 49 3.32 -3.28 3.07
C LYS A 49 3.48 -2.13 4.07
N GLU A 50 4.67 -1.51 4.14
CA GLU A 50 4.91 -0.35 5.01
C GLU A 50 4.01 0.82 4.65
N HIS A 51 3.86 1.15 3.37
CA HIS A 51 2.96 2.21 2.91
C HIS A 51 1.50 1.94 3.28
N ILE A 52 1.04 0.71 3.13
CA ILE A 52 -0.32 0.29 3.52
C ILE A 52 -0.50 0.45 5.03
N LEU A 53 0.45 -0.05 5.83
CA LEU A 53 0.40 0.05 7.29
C LEU A 53 0.40 1.51 7.76
N GLN A 54 1.24 2.36 7.17
CA GLN A 54 1.26 3.79 7.46
C GLN A 54 -0.07 4.45 7.11
N HIS A 55 -0.64 4.14 5.94
CA HIS A 55 -1.94 4.66 5.54
C HIS A 55 -3.05 4.26 6.51
N ILE A 56 -3.10 2.98 6.92
CA ILE A 56 -4.05 2.49 7.92
C ILE A 56 -3.88 3.18 9.27
N ALA A 57 -2.62 3.39 9.69
CA ALA A 57 -2.33 4.09 10.94
C ALA A 57 -2.86 5.53 10.89
N THR A 58 -2.61 6.25 9.79
CA THR A 58 -3.15 7.60 9.56
C THR A 58 -4.68 7.60 9.57
N LEU A 59 -5.32 6.68 8.84
CA LEU A 59 -6.79 6.55 8.81
C LEU A 59 -7.37 6.28 10.21
N THR A 60 -6.69 5.47 11.02
CA THR A 60 -7.12 5.14 12.38
C THR A 60 -7.01 6.36 13.30
N THR A 61 -5.93 7.14 13.16
CA THR A 61 -5.76 8.41 13.87
C THR A 61 -6.83 9.44 13.45
N GLU A 62 -7.07 9.62 12.15
CA GLU A 62 -8.08 10.57 11.65
C GLU A 62 -9.50 10.19 12.07
N LYS A 63 -9.85 8.89 12.10
CA LYS A 63 -11.15 8.44 12.60
C LYS A 63 -11.35 8.75 14.09
N ASN A 64 -10.30 8.61 14.90
CA ASN A 64 -10.37 8.85 16.34
C ASN A 64 -10.43 10.35 16.72
N ASP A 65 -10.16 11.27 15.80
CA ASP A 65 -10.21 12.72 16.06
C ASP A 65 -11.62 13.33 15.87
N THR A 66 -12.62 12.53 15.48
CA THR A 66 -14.00 13.02 15.23
C THR A 66 -14.99 12.84 16.39
N LEU A 67 -14.51 12.56 17.62
CA LEU A 67 -15.35 12.63 18.82
C LEU A 67 -15.01 13.87 19.66
N PRO A 68 -15.72 14.99 19.48
CA PRO A 68 -15.80 16.00 20.54
C PRO A 68 -16.56 15.37 21.72
N ALA A 69 -15.88 15.30 22.86
CA ALA A 69 -16.49 15.07 24.17
C ALA A 69 -17.20 16.34 24.67
#